data_AF-A0A841CMJ3-F1
#
_entry.id   AF-A0A841CMJ3-F1
#
_cell.length_a   1.000
_cell.length_b   1.000
_cell.length_c   1.000
_cell.angle_alpha   90.00
_cell.angle_beta   90.00
_cell.angle_gamma   90.00
#
_symmetry.space_group_name_H-M   'P 1'
#
loop_
_entity.id
_entity.type
_entity.pdbx_description
1 polymer ?
#
loop_
_entity_poly.entity_id
_entity_poly.type
_entity_poly.pdbx_seq_one_letter_code
_entity_poly.pdbx_strand_id
1 'polypeptide(L)'
;MNTELVSRTGLVPEQANPIPTSPADALEVAVERVLAAVRPSNLADPLSDPLSGALTAEQSLRDALRRTEVGSDDALGQAVACAEAAAEHLRYLELQEARLLLVAARGQLVRSHSRRP
;
A
#
# COMPACT_ATOMS: atom_id res chain seq x y z
N MET A 1 -51.64 -2.28 20.78
CA MET A 1 -50.34 -1.63 21.05
C MET A 1 -49.27 -2.68 20.81
N ASN A 2 -48.76 -2.75 19.58
CA ASN A 2 -47.78 -3.74 19.12
C ASN A 2 -46.52 -2.98 18.68
N THR A 3 -45.40 -3.20 19.36
CA THR A 3 -44.10 -2.61 19.04
C THR A 3 -43.29 -3.62 18.23
N GLU A 4 -43.25 -3.47 16.92
CA GLU A 4 -42.32 -4.20 16.07
C GLU A 4 -40.98 -3.45 16.02
N LEU A 5 -39.97 -4.03 16.65
CA LEU A 5 -38.58 -3.62 16.57
C LEU A 5 -38.00 -4.19 15.27
N VAL A 6 -37.98 -3.38 14.21
CA VAL A 6 -37.26 -3.71 12.97
C VAL A 6 -35.78 -3.44 13.19
N SER A 7 -35.02 -4.48 13.56
CA SER A 7 -33.56 -4.44 13.55
C SER A 7 -33.06 -4.58 12.11
N ARG A 8 -32.95 -3.44 11.43
CA ARG A 8 -32.08 -3.28 10.25
C ARG A 8 -30.64 -3.17 10.74
N THR A 9 -29.88 -4.25 10.61
CA THR A 9 -28.42 -4.12 10.58
C THR A 9 -27.93 -4.81 9.33
N GLY A 10 -27.42 -3.99 8.42
CA GLY A 10 -27.00 -4.36 7.09
C GLY A 10 -25.86 -5.37 7.14
N LEU A 11 -25.93 -6.28 6.17
CA LEU A 11 -24.81 -7.10 5.73
C LEU A 11 -23.61 -6.18 5.50
N VAL A 12 -22.59 -6.32 6.34
CA VAL A 12 -21.24 -5.82 6.04
C VAL A 12 -20.75 -6.69 4.89
N PRO A 13 -20.44 -6.15 3.69
CA PRO A 13 -19.80 -6.96 2.68
C PRO A 13 -18.43 -7.36 3.22
N GLU A 14 -18.29 -8.68 3.41
CA GLU A 14 -17.04 -9.40 3.58
C GLU A 14 -15.97 -8.74 2.70
N GLN A 15 -14.91 -8.27 3.34
CA GLN A 15 -13.73 -7.74 2.67
C GLN A 15 -13.14 -8.88 1.84
N ALA A 16 -13.56 -8.98 0.57
CA ALA A 16 -12.84 -9.71 -0.44
C ALA A 16 -11.48 -9.03 -0.55
N ASN A 17 -10.49 -9.51 0.20
CA ASN A 17 -9.10 -9.19 -0.06
C ASN A 17 -8.81 -9.79 -1.44
N PRO A 18 -8.75 -9.00 -2.52
CA PRO A 18 -8.52 -9.57 -3.83
C PRO A 18 -7.18 -10.28 -3.77
N ILE A 19 -7.18 -11.60 -3.99
CA ILE A 19 -5.94 -12.33 -4.19
C ILE A 19 -5.25 -11.62 -5.36
N PRO A 20 -4.01 -11.12 -5.19
CA PRO A 20 -3.35 -10.37 -6.25
C PRO A 20 -3.23 -11.27 -7.48
N THR A 21 -3.95 -10.90 -8.53
CA THR A 21 -4.05 -11.66 -9.78
C THR A 21 -2.90 -11.36 -10.73
N SER A 22 -2.19 -10.25 -10.49
CA SER A 22 -1.00 -9.84 -11.23
C SER A 22 0.12 -9.37 -10.29
N PRO A 23 1.40 -9.39 -10.72
CA PRO A 23 2.50 -8.82 -9.95
C PRO A 23 2.33 -7.33 -9.61
N ALA A 24 1.65 -6.56 -10.48
CA ALA A 24 1.30 -5.18 -10.19
C ALA A 24 0.30 -5.04 -9.03
N ASP A 25 -0.65 -5.98 -8.92
CA ASP A 25 -1.60 -6.02 -7.79
C ASP A 25 -0.85 -6.34 -6.50
N ALA A 26 0.15 -7.23 -6.57
CA ALA A 26 1.01 -7.53 -5.42
C ALA A 26 1.84 -6.30 -4.98
N LEU A 27 2.30 -5.48 -5.93
CA LEU A 27 2.95 -4.20 -5.64
C LEU A 27 1.99 -3.21 -5.00
N GLU A 28 0.74 -3.12 -5.48
CA GLU A 28 -0.28 -2.27 -4.88
C GLU A 28 -0.57 -2.64 -3.43
N VAL A 29 -0.82 -3.92 -3.16
CA VAL A 29 -1.02 -4.42 -1.80
C VAL A 29 0.19 -4.12 -0.91
N ALA A 30 1.41 -4.25 -1.42
CA ALA A 30 2.61 -3.90 -0.67
C ALA A 30 2.67 -2.39 -0.38
N VAL A 31 2.44 -1.53 -1.37
CA VAL A 31 2.41 -0.07 -1.20
C VAL A 31 1.37 0.35 -0.15
N GLU A 32 0.17 -0.24 -0.16
CA GLU A 32 -0.87 0.07 0.82
C GLU A 32 -0.49 -0.36 2.24
N ARG A 33 0.11 -1.55 2.39
CA ARG A 33 0.60 -2.02 3.69
C ARG A 33 1.70 -1.12 4.23
N VAL A 34 2.65 -0.73 3.38
CA VAL A 34 3.75 0.17 3.77
C VAL A 34 3.20 1.54 4.15
N LEU A 35 2.26 2.11 3.38
CA LEU A 35 1.58 3.36 3.72
C LEU A 35 0.86 3.30 5.08
N ALA A 36 0.30 2.14 5.44
CA ALA A 36 -0.30 1.92 6.75
C ALA A 36 0.74 1.84 7.86
N ALA A 37 1.90 1.22 7.60
CA ALA A 37 2.99 1.09 8.55
C ALA A 37 3.66 2.44 8.86
N VAL A 38 3.88 3.29 7.86
CA VAL A 38 4.53 4.61 8.00
C VAL A 38 3.55 5.74 8.34
N ARG A 39 2.38 5.43 8.90
CA ARG A 39 1.42 6.46 9.31
C ARG A 39 2.03 7.31 10.44
N PRO A 40 1.82 8.65 10.42
CA PRO A 40 2.31 9.53 11.48
C PRO A 40 1.90 9.11 12.89
N SER A 41 0.70 8.54 13.04
CA SER A 41 0.19 8.01 14.32
C SER A 41 1.06 6.89 14.88
N ASN A 42 1.62 6.03 14.01
CA ASN A 42 2.47 4.93 14.44
C ASN A 42 3.84 5.43 14.87
N LEU A 43 4.28 6.60 14.38
CA LEU A 43 5.56 7.22 14.76
C LEU A 43 5.47 8.00 16.06
N ALA A 44 4.26 8.47 16.40
CA ALA A 44 3.99 9.17 17.64
C ALA A 44 3.76 8.21 18.83
N ASP A 45 3.65 6.90 18.57
CA ASP A 45 3.43 5.89 19.62
C ASP A 45 4.75 5.59 20.35
N PRO A 46 4.88 5.90 21.65
CA PRO A 46 6.09 5.64 22.44
C PRO A 46 6.41 4.15 22.59
N LEU A 47 5.45 3.25 22.33
CA LEU A 47 5.62 1.80 22.41
C LEU A 47 6.00 1.19 21.06
N SER A 48 5.93 1.96 19.97
CA SER A 48 6.38 1.51 18.66
C SER A 48 7.91 1.54 18.58
N ASP A 49 8.49 0.56 17.90
CA ASP A 49 9.86 0.66 17.39
C ASP A 49 9.79 1.07 15.91
N PRO A 50 9.97 2.36 15.59
CA PRO A 50 9.85 2.84 14.21
C PRO A 50 10.89 2.22 13.29
N LEU A 51 12.06 1.82 13.82
CA LEU A 51 13.14 1.22 13.05
C LEU A 51 12.74 -0.19 12.58
N SER A 52 12.30 -1.05 13.50
CA SER A 52 11.83 -2.40 13.14
C SER A 52 10.64 -2.36 12.17
N GLY A 53 9.72 -1.41 12.38
CA GLY A 53 8.59 -1.17 11.47
C GLY A 53 9.03 -0.75 10.06
N ALA A 54 9.95 0.22 9.96
CA ALA A 54 10.47 0.72 8.69
C ALA A 54 11.24 -0.36 7.92
N LEU A 55 12.10 -1.14 8.58
CA LEU A 55 12.87 -2.22 7.96
C LEU A 55 11.96 -3.34 7.43
N THR A 56 10.92 -3.69 8.19
CA THR A 56 9.94 -4.70 7.75
C THR A 56 9.17 -4.19 6.54
N ALA A 57 8.79 -2.91 6.54
CA ALA A 57 8.08 -2.28 5.44
C ALA A 57 8.96 -2.17 4.18
N GLU A 58 10.23 -1.78 4.33
CA GLU A 58 11.24 -1.76 3.27
C GLU A 58 11.39 -3.13 2.62
N GLN A 59 11.59 -4.18 3.43
CA GLN A 59 11.78 -5.53 2.94
C GLN A 59 10.54 -6.01 2.17
N SER A 60 9.34 -5.82 2.72
CA SER A 60 8.09 -6.16 2.04
C SER A 60 7.93 -5.43 0.70
N LEU A 61 8.34 -4.16 0.62
CA LEU A 61 8.27 -3.37 -0.60
C LEU A 61 9.25 -3.91 -1.66
N ARG A 62 10.49 -4.19 -1.26
CA ARG A 62 11.51 -4.76 -2.15
C ARG A 62 11.13 -6.15 -2.67
N ASP A 63 10.50 -6.98 -1.85
CA ASP A 63 9.99 -8.29 -2.27
C ASP A 63 8.89 -8.19 -3.33
N ALA A 64 8.03 -7.17 -3.26
CA ALA A 64 7.04 -6.91 -4.30
C ALA A 64 7.67 -6.36 -5.59
N LEU A 65 8.60 -5.41 -5.46
CA LEU A 65 9.33 -4.82 -6.58
C LEU A 65 10.08 -5.86 -7.40
N ARG A 66 10.79 -6.79 -6.75
CA ARG A 66 11.52 -7.90 -7.42
C ARG A 66 10.64 -8.78 -8.32
N ARG A 67 9.33 -8.83 -8.03
CA ARG A 67 8.37 -9.66 -8.77
C ARG A 67 7.61 -8.87 -9.84
N THR A 68 7.74 -7.55 -9.85
CA THR A 68 6.97 -6.67 -10.74
C THR A 68 7.68 -6.51 -12.08
N GLU A 69 7.02 -6.91 -13.16
CA GLU A 69 7.49 -6.68 -14.52
C GLU A 69 6.77 -5.46 -15.11
N VAL A 70 7.55 -4.43 -15.47
CA VAL A 70 7.01 -3.13 -15.91
C VAL A 70 6.42 -3.17 -17.34
N GLY A 71 6.89 -4.10 -18.18
CA GLY A 71 6.42 -4.23 -19.56
C GLY A 71 6.45 -2.90 -20.32
N SER A 72 5.41 -2.62 -21.11
CA SER A 72 5.21 -1.36 -21.84
C SER A 72 4.27 -0.38 -21.13
N ASP A 73 3.98 -0.59 -19.84
CA ASP A 73 3.08 0.27 -19.08
C ASP A 73 3.87 1.38 -18.39
N ASP A 74 3.88 2.57 -19.01
CA ASP A 74 4.57 3.75 -18.47
C ASP A 74 4.11 4.13 -17.04
N ALA A 75 2.83 3.94 -16.72
CA ALA A 75 2.30 4.26 -15.40
C ALA A 75 2.81 3.26 -14.37
N LEU A 76 2.85 1.97 -14.73
CA LEU A 76 3.49 0.96 -13.89
C LEU A 76 4.98 1.23 -13.71
N GLY A 77 5.69 1.67 -14.75
CA GLY A 77 7.10 2.05 -14.66
C GLY A 77 7.34 3.20 -13.70
N GLN A 78 6.50 4.23 -13.74
CA GLN A 78 6.54 5.34 -12.79
C GLN A 78 6.20 4.88 -11.36
N ALA A 79 5.24 3.98 -11.20
CA ALA A 79 4.91 3.42 -9.90
C ALA A 79 6.09 2.67 -9.28
N VAL A 80 6.76 1.83 -10.06
CA VAL A 80 7.96 1.08 -9.66
C VAL A 80 9.08 2.04 -9.26
N ALA A 81 9.39 3.05 -10.07
CA ALA A 81 10.43 4.02 -9.75
C ALA A 81 10.15 4.78 -8.45
N CYS A 82 8.90 5.20 -8.21
CA CYS A 82 8.51 5.83 -6.96
C CYS A 82 8.62 4.87 -5.76
N ALA A 83 8.22 3.61 -5.92
CA ALA A 83 8.30 2.61 -4.87
C ALA A 83 9.76 2.19 -4.55
N GLU A 84 10.64 2.13 -5.54
CA GLU A 84 12.08 1.93 -5.34
C GLU A 84 12.72 3.07 -4.55
N ALA A 85 12.43 4.32 -4.94
CA ALA A 85 12.90 5.49 -4.21
C ALA A 85 12.37 5.48 -2.76
N ALA A 86 11.09 5.16 -2.56
CA ALA A 86 10.51 5.04 -1.22
C ALA A 86 11.21 3.96 -0.37
N ALA A 87 11.58 2.83 -0.97
CA ALA A 87 12.32 1.79 -0.26
C ALA A 87 13.69 2.29 0.23
N GLU A 88 14.36 3.14 -0.54
CA GLU A 88 15.63 3.74 -0.11
C GLU A 88 15.42 4.75 1.03
N HIS A 89 14.39 5.59 0.98
CA HIS A 89 14.06 6.49 2.08
C HIS A 89 13.68 5.75 3.38
N LEU A 90 12.96 4.62 3.28
CA LEU A 90 12.66 3.77 4.43
C LEU A 90 13.93 3.26 5.13
N ARG A 91 14.95 2.87 4.35
CA ARG A 91 16.24 2.41 4.85
C ARG A 91 16.96 3.45 5.70
N TYR A 92 16.78 4.74 5.38
CA TYR A 92 17.36 5.86 6.13
C TYR A 92 16.40 6.51 7.12
N LEU A 93 15.22 5.90 7.37
CA LEU A 93 14.17 6.45 8.26
C LEU A 93 13.66 7.83 7.84
N GLU A 94 13.74 8.15 6.55
CA GLU A 94 13.19 9.36 5.93
C GLU A 94 11.70 9.13 5.63
N LEU A 95 10.91 8.97 6.70
CA LEU A 95 9.56 8.42 6.62
C LEU A 95 8.56 9.36 5.93
N GLN A 96 8.80 10.67 5.98
CA GLN A 96 7.95 11.65 5.31
C GLN A 96 8.15 11.58 3.78
N GLU A 97 9.39 11.50 3.33
CA GLU A 97 9.82 11.36 1.95
C GLU A 97 9.34 10.02 1.38
N ALA A 98 9.57 8.92 2.11
CA ALA A 98 9.07 7.60 1.76
C ALA A 98 7.55 7.63 1.56
N ARG A 99 6.80 8.26 2.48
CA ARG A 99 5.35 8.36 2.39
C ARG A 99 4.87 9.17 1.18
N LEU A 100 5.55 10.28 0.87
CA LEU A 100 5.23 11.08 -0.32
C LEU A 100 5.36 10.24 -1.60
N LEU A 101 6.46 9.51 -1.73
CA LEU A 101 6.73 8.65 -2.89
C LEU A 101 5.78 7.46 -2.97
N LEU A 102 5.41 6.85 -1.84
CA LEU A 102 4.40 5.78 -1.81
C LEU A 102 3.01 6.27 -2.24
N VAL A 103 2.62 7.49 -1.86
CA VAL A 103 1.36 8.10 -2.33
C VAL A 103 1.40 8.32 -3.83
N ALA A 104 2.54 8.79 -4.37
CA ALA A 104 2.74 8.92 -5.80
C ALA A 104 2.67 7.57 -6.52
N ALA A 105 3.36 6.54 -5.99
CA ALA A 105 3.34 5.18 -6.52
C ALA A 105 1.91 4.63 -6.59
N ARG A 106 1.14 4.76 -5.50
CA ARG A 106 -0.28 4.34 -5.48
C ARG A 106 -1.10 5.06 -6.56
N GLY A 107 -0.91 6.36 -6.73
CA GLY A 107 -1.60 7.12 -7.78
C GLY A 107 -1.29 6.61 -9.20
N GLN A 108 -0.07 6.15 -9.44
CA GLN A 108 0.33 5.58 -10.73
C GLN A 108 -0.17 4.14 -10.92
N LEU A 109 -0.24 3.33 -9.87
CA LEU A 109 -0.85 1.99 -9.92
C LEU A 109 -2.33 2.05 -10.30
N VAL A 110 -3.10 2.97 -9.71
CA VAL A 110 -4.51 3.21 -10.08
C VAL A 110 -4.65 3.58 -11.57
N ARG A 111 -3.71 4.39 -12.09
CA ARG A 111 -3.70 4.77 -13.51
C ARG A 111 -3.33 3.62 -14.43
N SER A 112 -2.38 2.77 -14.03
CA SER A 112 -2.01 1.53 -14.74
C SER A 112 -3.24 0.62 -14.87
N HIS A 113 -3.97 0.40 -13.77
CA HIS A 113 -5.18 -0.42 -13.76
C HIS A 113 -6.28 0.14 -14.64
N SER A 114 -6.49 1.45 -14.62
CA SER A 114 -7.51 2.13 -15.45
C SER A 114 -7.24 2.04 -16.96
N ARG A 115 -6.01 1.67 -17.35
CA ARG A 115 -5.59 1.52 -18.76
C ARG A 115 -5.58 0.07 -19.24
N ARG A 116 -5.78 -0.91 -18.36
CA ARG A 116 -5.92 -2.32 -18.75
C ARG A 116 -7.30 -2.53 -19.37
N PRO A 117 -7.40 -3.18 -20.54
CA PRO A 117 -8.66 -3.45 -21.22
C PRO A 117 -9.54 -4.45 -20.47
#